data_AF-A0A7C7QPY1-F1
#
_entry.id   AF-A0A7C7QPY1-F1
#
_cell.length_a   1.000
_cell.length_b   1.000
_cell.length_c   1.000
_cell.angle_alpha   90.00
_cell.angle_beta   90.00
_cell.angle_gamma   90.00
#
_symmetry.space_group_name_H-M   'P 1'
#
loop_
_entity.id
_entity.type
_entity.pdbx_description
1 polymer ?
#
loop_
_entity_poly.entity_id
_entity_poly.type
_entity_poly.pdbx_seq_one_letter_code
_entity_poly.pdbx_strand_id
1 'polypeptide(L)'
;MPRPVMERLNERFIVKEDLAEIVHERGTQRLAFLHRLCRRLRLVRVKGGLLKPNSAEARAWLKSSPADQMAALQAAWRDDPQWNELWHVPGLRCEDTGWRNDPLATRQRFLKHLSQCPPAQWLSLASFVQAIKESDPDFQRPDGDYGSWYIRQADTGRYLSGFESWDQVEGALIAYLIAQPLHWLGVTSLGYENEADDFPSSFLITPWGAAFLGLPHQQEEWAPQPIEIRPDFTILIPAAGSLYHRFQVERFADRQGAEEGAYLYRLTQDSLARLLKESIEVETVLGFLKQAAAGRLPANVADTLRRWGQKYGQVSLRPVVLLQVKDESVLQKLQTLPQTRSYLQEIISPTAATVAERDWPRLVEELRKLDYLPRVEGL
;
A
#
# COMPACT_ATOMS: atom_id res chain seq x y z
N MET A 1 -0.53 -7.48 7.94
CA MET A 1 -1.88 -6.93 7.66
C MET A 1 -2.87 -8.08 7.69
N PRO A 2 -4.10 -7.87 8.20
CA PRO A 2 -5.14 -8.90 8.22
C PRO A 2 -5.77 -9.10 6.83
N ARG A 3 -6.35 -10.28 6.58
CA ARG A 3 -6.94 -10.69 5.29
C ARG A 3 -7.90 -9.66 4.65
N PRO A 4 -8.87 -9.05 5.35
CA PRO A 4 -9.77 -8.06 4.72
C PRO A 4 -9.08 -6.79 4.22
N VAL A 5 -7.90 -6.46 4.78
CA VAL A 5 -7.08 -5.35 4.27
C VAL A 5 -6.33 -5.79 3.01
N MET A 6 -5.80 -7.01 3.00
CA MET A 6 -5.10 -7.56 1.84
C MET A 6 -6.03 -7.70 0.63
N GLU A 7 -7.24 -8.24 0.81
CA GLU A 7 -8.22 -8.42 -0.27
C GLU A 7 -8.58 -7.07 -0.92
N ARG A 8 -8.87 -6.05 -0.12
CA ARG A 8 -9.15 -4.69 -0.62
C ARG A 8 -7.97 -4.05 -1.35
N LEU A 9 -6.73 -4.33 -0.93
CA LEU A 9 -5.55 -3.87 -1.65
C LEU A 9 -5.37 -4.64 -2.96
N ASN A 10 -5.59 -5.96 -2.93
CA ASN A 10 -5.43 -6.84 -4.07
C ASN A 10 -6.41 -6.52 -5.20
N GLU A 11 -7.64 -6.11 -4.88
CA GLU A 11 -8.61 -5.58 -5.84
C GLU A 11 -8.12 -4.35 -6.60
N ARG A 12 -7.18 -3.59 -6.03
CA ARG A 12 -6.63 -2.37 -6.63
C ARG A 12 -5.39 -2.62 -7.47
N PHE A 13 -4.71 -3.73 -7.25
CA PHE A 13 -3.51 -4.10 -8.01
C PHE A 13 -3.86 -4.48 -9.45
N ILE A 14 -2.95 -4.14 -10.36
CA ILE A 14 -3.07 -4.52 -11.78
C ILE A 14 -2.89 -6.03 -11.92
N VAL A 15 -1.83 -6.56 -11.28
CA VAL A 15 -1.58 -7.99 -11.16
C VAL A 15 -2.03 -8.39 -9.75
N LYS A 16 -2.95 -9.34 -9.63
CA LYS A 16 -3.46 -9.79 -8.33
C LYS A 16 -2.50 -10.81 -7.70
N GLU A 17 -2.40 -10.80 -6.38
CA GLU A 17 -1.87 -11.90 -5.57
C GLU A 17 -2.91 -13.03 -5.52
N ASP A 18 -2.46 -14.29 -5.55
CA ASP A 18 -3.28 -15.40 -5.08
C ASP A 18 -3.33 -15.38 -3.56
N LEU A 19 -4.54 -15.28 -2.99
CA LEU A 19 -4.78 -15.19 -1.55
C LEU A 19 -5.58 -16.38 -1.00
N ALA A 20 -5.80 -17.45 -1.79
CA ALA A 20 -6.71 -18.54 -1.43
C ALA A 20 -6.45 -19.10 -0.02
N GLU A 21 -5.18 -19.43 0.27
CA GLU A 21 -4.73 -20.03 1.53
C GLU A 21 -4.02 -19.03 2.46
N ILE A 22 -4.00 -17.73 2.12
CA ILE A 22 -3.20 -16.73 2.83
C ILE A 22 -4.06 -15.98 3.86
N VAL A 23 -3.75 -16.18 5.14
CA VAL A 23 -4.46 -15.54 6.26
C VAL A 23 -3.78 -14.25 6.72
N HIS A 24 -2.47 -14.11 6.52
CA HIS A 24 -1.67 -12.94 6.91
C HIS A 24 -0.68 -12.56 5.82
N GLU A 25 -0.35 -11.26 5.71
CA GLU A 25 0.52 -10.74 4.64
C GLU A 25 1.86 -11.44 4.50
N ARG A 26 2.40 -11.99 5.60
CA ARG A 26 3.68 -12.71 5.60
C ARG A 26 3.65 -13.97 4.73
N GLY A 27 2.46 -14.50 4.42
CA GLY A 27 2.29 -15.59 3.47
C GLY A 27 2.23 -15.13 2.01
N THR A 28 2.10 -13.83 1.75
CA THR A 28 2.25 -13.26 0.39
C THR A 28 3.71 -12.99 0.11
N GLN A 29 4.12 -13.02 -1.15
CA GLN A 29 5.48 -12.66 -1.53
C GLN A 29 5.58 -11.16 -1.81
N ARG A 30 4.95 -10.71 -2.90
CA ARG A 30 5.10 -9.34 -3.39
C ARG A 30 4.38 -8.32 -2.51
N LEU A 31 3.19 -8.61 -2.00
CA LEU A 31 2.49 -7.67 -1.11
C LEU A 31 3.26 -7.47 0.22
N ALA A 32 3.82 -8.54 0.80
CA ALA A 32 4.68 -8.44 1.99
C ALA A 32 5.91 -7.55 1.72
N PHE A 33 6.54 -7.78 0.56
CA PHE A 33 7.68 -7.00 0.10
C PHE A 33 7.36 -5.52 -0.06
N LEU A 34 6.30 -5.19 -0.81
CA LEU A 34 5.85 -3.80 -1.03
C LEU A 34 5.49 -3.11 0.29
N HIS A 35 4.77 -3.79 1.20
CA HIS A 35 4.45 -3.23 2.50
C HIS A 35 5.71 -2.94 3.32
N ARG A 36 6.71 -3.83 3.28
CA ARG A 36 7.99 -3.61 3.97
C ARG A 36 8.71 -2.38 3.43
N LEU A 37 8.81 -2.23 2.11
CA LEU A 37 9.42 -1.05 1.49
C LEU A 37 8.69 0.24 1.88
N CYS A 38 7.36 0.25 1.82
CA CYS A 38 6.54 1.38 2.25
C CYS A 38 6.79 1.75 3.72
N ARG A 39 7.00 0.77 4.61
CA ARG A 39 7.33 1.03 6.01
C ARG A 39 8.75 1.57 6.18
N ARG A 40 9.71 1.02 5.44
CA ARG A 40 11.13 1.41 5.51
C ARG A 40 11.34 2.85 5.00
N LEU A 41 10.64 3.22 3.93
CA LEU A 41 10.57 4.59 3.42
C LEU A 41 9.60 5.49 4.22
N ARG A 42 8.95 4.96 5.26
CA ARG A 42 7.95 5.66 6.08
C ARG A 42 6.81 6.27 5.28
N LEU A 43 6.47 5.72 4.12
CA LEU A 43 5.35 6.16 3.27
C LEU A 43 4.00 5.87 3.92
N VAL A 44 3.95 4.86 4.80
CA VAL A 44 2.74 4.45 5.51
C VAL A 44 2.97 4.37 7.01
N ARG A 45 1.89 4.59 7.76
CA ARG A 45 1.83 4.45 9.22
C ARG A 45 0.53 3.78 9.63
N VAL A 46 0.54 3.13 10.80
CA VAL A 46 -0.68 2.58 11.40
C VAL A 46 -1.30 3.64 12.31
N LYS A 47 -2.55 4.03 12.05
CA LYS A 47 -3.33 4.94 12.90
C LYS A 47 -4.73 4.36 13.11
N GLY A 48 -5.11 4.12 14.36
CA GLY A 48 -6.42 3.53 14.71
C GLY A 48 -6.64 2.15 14.08
N GLY A 49 -5.59 1.31 14.04
CA GLY A 49 -5.64 -0.01 13.41
C GLY A 49 -5.66 -0.02 11.87
N LEU A 50 -5.65 1.16 11.23
CA LEU A 50 -5.68 1.28 9.77
C LEU A 50 -4.32 1.73 9.22
N LEU A 51 -3.95 1.19 8.07
CA LEU A 51 -2.82 1.69 7.29
C LEU A 51 -3.22 3.02 6.64
N LYS A 52 -2.43 4.06 6.90
CA LYS A 52 -2.65 5.41 6.39
C LYS A 52 -1.35 5.95 5.79
N PRO A 53 -1.41 6.78 4.73
CA PRO A 53 -0.22 7.49 4.27
C PRO A 53 0.40 8.33 5.38
N ASN A 54 1.73 8.33 5.45
CA ASN A 54 2.45 9.31 6.25
C ASN A 54 2.57 10.60 5.43
N SER A 55 1.86 11.65 5.84
CA SER A 55 1.53 12.76 4.94
C SER A 55 2.74 13.52 4.40
N ALA A 56 3.84 13.64 5.15
CA ALA A 56 5.02 14.37 4.69
C ALA A 56 5.83 13.53 3.69
N GLU A 57 6.23 12.34 4.10
CA GLU A 57 7.10 11.42 3.35
C GLU A 57 6.39 10.87 2.12
N ALA A 58 5.12 10.44 2.25
CA ALA A 58 4.34 9.97 1.12
C ALA A 58 4.13 11.09 0.09
N ARG A 59 3.87 12.32 0.53
CA ARG A 59 3.68 13.46 -0.39
C ARG A 59 4.99 13.82 -1.10
N ALA A 60 6.12 13.80 -0.40
CA ALA A 60 7.41 14.07 -1.00
C ALA A 60 7.72 13.02 -2.08
N TRP A 61 7.59 11.73 -1.75
CA TRP A 61 7.83 10.64 -2.69
C TRP A 61 6.85 10.66 -3.88
N LEU A 62 5.55 10.86 -3.66
CA LEU A 62 4.56 10.92 -4.75
C LEU A 62 4.80 12.08 -5.73
N LYS A 63 5.47 13.14 -5.28
CA LYS A 63 5.80 14.33 -6.09
C LYS A 63 7.16 14.24 -6.78
N SER A 64 8.04 13.35 -6.36
CA SER A 64 9.35 13.20 -7.00
C SER A 64 9.21 12.55 -8.38
N SER A 65 10.28 12.59 -9.16
CA SER A 65 10.28 11.95 -10.48
C SER A 65 10.11 10.43 -10.35
N PRO A 66 9.62 9.73 -11.40
CA PRO A 66 9.60 8.26 -11.43
C PRO A 66 10.97 7.65 -11.14
N ALA A 67 12.04 8.33 -11.57
CA ALA A 67 13.41 7.89 -11.28
C ALA A 67 13.75 7.96 -9.80
N ASP A 68 13.46 9.08 -9.14
CA ASP A 68 13.68 9.21 -7.69
C ASP A 68 12.79 8.24 -6.90
N GLN A 69 11.55 8.04 -7.35
CA GLN A 69 10.61 7.10 -6.73
C GLN A 69 11.15 5.68 -6.76
N MET A 70 11.60 5.23 -7.93
CA MET A 70 12.15 3.90 -8.13
C MET A 70 13.48 3.73 -7.39
N ALA A 71 14.40 4.70 -7.52
CA ALA A 71 15.68 4.69 -6.82
C ALA A 71 15.50 4.60 -5.29
N ALA A 72 14.51 5.30 -4.72
CA ALA A 72 14.20 5.21 -3.30
C ALA A 72 13.72 3.80 -2.90
N LEU A 73 12.86 3.16 -3.70
CA LEU A 73 12.40 1.78 -3.45
C LEU A 73 13.55 0.77 -3.57
N GLN A 74 14.37 0.91 -4.60
CA GLN A 74 15.52 0.06 -4.85
C GLN A 74 16.58 0.18 -3.74
N ALA A 75 16.92 1.40 -3.32
CA ALA A 75 17.83 1.64 -2.20
C ALA A 75 17.25 1.10 -0.88
N ALA A 76 15.95 1.30 -0.65
CA ALA A 76 15.28 0.76 0.53
C ALA A 76 15.42 -0.76 0.61
N TRP A 77 15.24 -1.50 -0.49
CA TRP A 77 15.47 -2.94 -0.52
C TRP A 77 16.95 -3.30 -0.38
N ARG A 78 17.82 -2.71 -1.21
CA ARG A 78 19.26 -2.99 -1.26
C ARG A 78 19.87 -2.94 0.13
N ASP A 79 19.51 -1.91 0.89
CA ASP A 79 20.12 -1.60 2.17
C ASP A 79 19.36 -2.24 3.36
N ASP A 80 18.35 -3.10 3.12
CA ASP A 80 17.54 -3.72 4.17
C ASP A 80 18.20 -4.96 4.80
N PRO A 81 18.62 -4.92 6.07
CA PRO A 81 19.26 -6.06 6.72
C PRO A 81 18.27 -7.12 7.22
N GLN A 82 16.96 -6.85 7.23
CA GLN A 82 15.98 -7.78 7.81
C GLN A 82 14.98 -8.34 6.80
N TRP A 83 15.13 -8.04 5.51
CA TRP A 83 14.52 -8.84 4.45
C TRP A 83 15.50 -9.94 4.09
N ASN A 84 15.12 -11.19 4.31
CA ASN A 84 15.99 -12.34 4.09
C ASN A 84 15.42 -13.19 2.96
N GLU A 85 15.92 -12.97 1.76
CA GLU A 85 15.38 -13.55 0.52
C GLU A 85 15.37 -15.07 0.54
N LEU A 86 16.33 -15.71 1.20
CA LEU A 86 16.41 -17.17 1.33
C LEU A 86 15.14 -17.77 1.97
N TRP A 87 14.50 -17.05 2.89
CA TRP A 87 13.26 -17.47 3.57
C TRP A 87 12.01 -17.29 2.71
N HIS A 88 12.15 -16.63 1.56
CA HIS A 88 11.06 -16.35 0.62
C HIS A 88 11.16 -17.17 -0.67
N VAL A 89 12.25 -17.93 -0.86
CA VAL A 89 12.44 -18.78 -2.04
C VAL A 89 11.35 -19.86 -2.08
N PRO A 90 10.52 -19.90 -3.15
CA PRO A 90 9.58 -21.00 -3.36
C PRO A 90 10.30 -22.35 -3.33
N GLY A 91 9.73 -23.35 -2.68
CA GLY A 91 10.33 -24.68 -2.61
C GLY A 91 11.34 -24.88 -1.47
N LEU A 92 11.72 -23.83 -0.73
CA LEU A 92 12.55 -23.94 0.46
C LEU A 92 11.76 -23.74 1.75
N ARG A 93 12.09 -24.52 2.78
CA ARG A 93 11.64 -24.35 4.17
C ARG A 93 12.86 -24.21 5.06
N CYS A 94 13.11 -22.98 5.51
CA CYS A 94 14.14 -22.68 6.49
C CYS A 94 13.61 -22.93 7.91
N GLU A 95 14.35 -23.67 8.73
CA GLU A 95 14.01 -23.91 10.14
C GLU A 95 14.79 -22.96 11.06
N ASP A 96 14.12 -22.33 12.03
CA ASP A 96 14.78 -21.45 13.02
C ASP A 96 15.41 -22.30 14.14
N THR A 97 16.53 -22.96 13.83
CA THR A 97 17.31 -23.76 14.80
C THR A 97 18.46 -22.98 15.44
N GLY A 98 18.49 -21.65 15.22
CA GLY A 98 19.54 -20.76 15.72
C GLY A 98 20.65 -20.43 14.72
N TRP A 99 20.71 -21.10 13.57
CA TRP A 99 21.58 -20.67 12.47
C TRP A 99 21.13 -19.31 11.91
N ARG A 100 22.07 -18.56 11.37
CA ARG A 100 21.84 -17.22 10.80
C ARG A 100 22.66 -17.08 9.52
N ASN A 101 22.06 -16.55 8.48
CA ASN A 101 22.78 -15.99 7.33
C ASN A 101 22.75 -14.46 7.40
N ASP A 102 23.66 -13.83 6.66
CA ASP A 102 23.65 -12.38 6.44
C ASP A 102 22.99 -12.07 5.09
N PRO A 103 21.70 -11.69 5.06
CA PRO A 103 21.02 -11.39 3.82
C PRO A 103 21.55 -10.13 3.15
N LEU A 104 22.06 -9.15 3.91
CA LEU A 104 22.60 -7.92 3.35
C LEU A 104 23.91 -8.19 2.63
N ALA A 105 24.84 -8.91 3.27
CA ALA A 105 26.11 -9.27 2.65
C ALA A 105 25.91 -10.18 1.43
N THR A 106 24.98 -11.14 1.52
CA THR A 106 24.58 -12.00 0.40
C THR A 106 24.08 -11.17 -0.79
N ARG A 107 23.16 -10.23 -0.54
CA ARG A 107 22.63 -9.34 -1.57
C ARG A 107 23.71 -8.47 -2.19
N GLN A 108 24.62 -7.91 -1.39
CA GLN A 108 25.73 -7.09 -1.90
C GLN A 108 26.66 -7.87 -2.83
N ARG A 109 27.03 -9.12 -2.45
CA ARG A 109 27.85 -10.00 -3.31
C ARG A 109 27.11 -10.37 -4.59
N PHE A 110 25.84 -10.75 -4.49
CA PHE A 110 24.99 -11.02 -5.66
C PHE A 110 24.91 -9.81 -6.61
N LEU A 111 24.64 -8.60 -6.09
CA LEU A 111 24.54 -7.40 -6.91
C LEU A 111 25.87 -7.03 -7.58
N LYS A 112 27.01 -7.34 -6.94
CA LYS A 112 28.34 -7.18 -7.55
C LYS A 112 28.56 -8.10 -8.75
N HIS A 113 28.00 -9.31 -8.74
CA HIS A 113 28.01 -10.20 -9.91
C HIS A 113 27.09 -9.67 -11.00
N LEU A 114 25.88 -9.26 -10.62
CA LEU A 114 24.92 -8.71 -11.57
C LEU A 114 25.43 -7.42 -12.25
N SER A 115 26.18 -6.57 -11.54
CA SER A 115 26.80 -5.36 -12.10
C SER A 115 27.96 -5.64 -13.07
N GLN A 116 28.36 -6.90 -13.29
CA GLN A 116 29.34 -7.26 -14.32
C GLN A 116 28.66 -7.67 -15.63
N CYS A 117 27.35 -7.87 -15.61
CA CYS A 117 26.58 -8.24 -16.79
C CYS A 117 26.31 -7.03 -17.70
N PRO A 118 26.27 -7.22 -19.03
CA PRO A 118 25.94 -6.12 -19.94
C PRO A 118 24.46 -5.71 -19.78
N PRO A 119 24.16 -4.39 -19.67
CA PRO A 119 22.79 -3.93 -19.65
C PRO A 119 22.12 -4.05 -21.03
N ALA A 120 20.80 -4.09 -21.06
CA ALA A 120 19.98 -4.16 -22.29
C ALA A 120 20.28 -5.36 -23.21
N GLN A 121 20.84 -6.45 -22.66
CA GLN A 121 21.02 -7.73 -23.35
C GLN A 121 20.27 -8.83 -22.62
N TRP A 122 19.69 -9.76 -23.38
CA TRP A 122 19.06 -10.96 -22.83
C TRP A 122 20.15 -11.97 -22.46
N LEU A 123 20.14 -12.41 -21.21
CA LEU A 123 21.11 -13.35 -20.63
C LEU A 123 20.39 -14.61 -20.16
N SER A 124 21.02 -15.77 -20.39
CA SER A 124 20.54 -17.05 -19.87
C SER A 124 20.63 -17.05 -18.34
N LEU A 125 19.51 -17.31 -17.68
CA LEU A 125 19.47 -17.42 -16.21
C LEU A 125 20.33 -18.60 -15.75
N ALA A 126 20.24 -19.74 -16.44
CA ALA A 126 21.03 -20.93 -16.14
C ALA A 126 22.54 -20.66 -16.25
N SER A 127 22.96 -19.94 -17.29
CA SER A 127 24.38 -19.58 -17.47
C SER A 127 24.86 -18.61 -16.40
N PHE A 128 24.02 -17.67 -15.97
CA PHE A 128 24.36 -16.75 -14.87
C PHE A 128 24.49 -17.47 -13.53
N VAL A 129 23.57 -18.38 -13.21
CA VAL A 129 23.66 -19.25 -12.02
C VAL A 129 24.97 -20.05 -12.03
N GLN A 130 25.28 -20.69 -13.16
CA GLN A 130 26.50 -21.49 -13.30
C GLN A 130 27.77 -20.63 -13.18
N ALA A 131 27.79 -19.43 -13.76
CA ALA A 131 28.92 -18.52 -13.65
C ALA A 131 29.20 -18.11 -12.20
N ILE A 132 28.17 -17.85 -11.39
CA ILE A 132 28.33 -17.59 -9.94
C ILE A 132 28.83 -18.84 -9.24
N LYS A 133 28.27 -20.02 -9.53
CA LYS A 133 28.72 -21.30 -8.94
C LYS A 133 30.21 -21.55 -9.15
N GLU A 134 30.74 -21.20 -10.33
CA GLU A 134 32.14 -21.41 -10.68
C GLU A 134 33.07 -20.35 -10.10
N SER A 135 32.62 -19.10 -10.00
CA SER A 135 33.48 -17.96 -9.63
C SER A 135 33.39 -17.52 -8.17
N ASP A 136 32.23 -17.70 -7.54
CA ASP A 136 31.94 -17.33 -6.16
C ASP A 136 30.85 -18.25 -5.57
N PRO A 137 31.11 -19.57 -5.45
CA PRO A 137 30.13 -20.53 -4.93
C PRO A 137 29.67 -20.18 -3.51
N ASP A 138 30.56 -19.56 -2.73
CA ASP A 138 30.39 -19.23 -1.32
C ASP A 138 29.72 -17.85 -1.10
N PHE A 139 29.13 -17.23 -2.13
CA PHE A 139 28.55 -15.88 -2.02
C PHE A 139 27.47 -15.76 -0.92
N GLN A 140 26.84 -16.86 -0.49
CA GLN A 140 25.94 -16.88 0.67
C GLN A 140 26.63 -17.23 1.99
N ARG A 141 27.73 -17.98 1.92
CA ARG A 141 28.39 -18.67 3.04
C ARG A 141 29.88 -18.30 3.04
N PRO A 142 30.26 -17.12 3.57
CA PRO A 142 31.67 -16.69 3.55
C PRO A 142 32.66 -17.64 4.21
N ASP A 143 32.17 -18.53 5.08
CA ASP A 143 32.94 -19.58 5.77
C ASP A 143 32.97 -20.92 5.00
N GLY A 144 32.25 -21.04 3.89
CA GLY A 144 32.14 -22.26 3.09
C GLY A 144 31.40 -23.39 3.80
N ASP A 145 30.63 -23.12 4.86
CA ASP A 145 29.93 -24.16 5.61
C ASP A 145 28.54 -24.47 5.01
N TYR A 146 28.51 -25.54 4.23
CA TYR A 146 27.28 -26.07 3.60
C TYR A 146 26.50 -27.05 4.50
N GLY A 147 27.00 -27.37 5.70
CA GLY A 147 26.40 -28.37 6.59
C GLY A 147 25.53 -27.78 7.71
N SER A 148 25.73 -26.50 8.08
CA SER A 148 25.12 -25.92 9.28
C SER A 148 23.74 -25.28 9.10
N TRP A 149 23.27 -25.12 7.86
CA TRP A 149 21.97 -24.48 7.60
C TRP A 149 20.86 -25.53 7.54
N TYR A 150 19.87 -25.40 8.42
CA TYR A 150 18.75 -26.33 8.49
C TYR A 150 17.67 -25.90 7.49
N ILE A 151 17.85 -26.34 6.25
CA ILE A 151 16.96 -26.04 5.12
C ILE A 151 16.40 -27.35 4.57
N ARG A 152 15.09 -27.37 4.31
CA ARG A 152 14.38 -28.49 3.70
C ARG A 152 13.75 -28.11 2.37
N GLN A 153 13.62 -29.09 1.50
CA GLN A 153 12.76 -29.00 0.33
C GLN A 153 11.29 -28.98 0.78
N ALA A 154 10.49 -28.04 0.27
CA ALA A 154 9.15 -27.76 0.79
C ALA A 154 8.11 -28.84 0.50
N ASP A 155 8.29 -29.61 -0.57
CA ASP A 155 7.41 -30.67 -1.05
C ASP A 155 7.70 -32.03 -0.37
N THR A 156 8.97 -32.42 -0.30
CA THR A 156 9.42 -33.73 0.20
C THR A 156 9.84 -33.70 1.66
N GLY A 157 10.14 -32.52 2.20
CA GLY A 157 10.71 -32.36 3.54
C GLY A 157 12.16 -32.85 3.68
N ARG A 158 12.81 -33.27 2.59
CA ARG A 158 14.20 -33.72 2.60
C ARG A 158 15.14 -32.57 3.00
N TYR A 159 16.11 -32.85 3.87
CA TYR A 159 17.17 -31.88 4.17
C TYR A 159 18.05 -31.62 2.95
N LEU A 160 18.36 -30.34 2.73
CA LEU A 160 19.27 -29.85 1.72
C LEU A 160 20.55 -29.42 2.43
N SER A 161 21.54 -30.31 2.44
CA SER A 161 22.83 -30.12 3.11
C SER A 161 23.97 -30.42 2.15
N GLY A 162 25.14 -29.88 2.46
CA GLY A 162 26.35 -30.11 1.67
C GLY A 162 26.33 -29.39 0.32
N PHE A 163 27.47 -29.40 -0.36
CA PHE A 163 27.65 -28.72 -1.65
C PHE A 163 26.83 -29.37 -2.77
N GLU A 164 26.46 -30.65 -2.62
CA GLU A 164 25.55 -31.36 -3.52
C GLU A 164 24.17 -30.70 -3.63
N SER A 165 23.78 -29.93 -2.61
CA SER A 165 22.50 -29.19 -2.59
C SER A 165 22.61 -27.78 -3.18
N TRP A 166 23.77 -27.39 -3.73
CA TRP A 166 24.05 -25.99 -4.12
C TRP A 166 23.01 -25.44 -5.10
N ASP A 167 22.65 -26.21 -6.13
CA ASP A 167 21.67 -25.74 -7.13
C ASP A 167 20.26 -25.56 -6.51
N GLN A 168 19.92 -26.41 -5.55
CA GLN A 168 18.61 -26.43 -4.89
C GLN A 168 18.46 -25.29 -3.87
N VAL A 169 19.56 -24.75 -3.33
CA VAL A 169 19.54 -23.69 -2.33
C VAL A 169 20.09 -22.39 -2.91
N GLU A 170 21.36 -22.37 -3.31
CA GLU A 170 22.04 -21.20 -3.87
C GLU A 170 21.55 -20.84 -5.27
N GLY A 171 21.44 -21.82 -6.16
CA GLY A 171 20.88 -21.61 -7.50
C GLY A 171 19.43 -21.12 -7.45
N ALA A 172 18.62 -21.73 -6.57
CA ALA A 172 17.23 -21.31 -6.34
C ALA A 172 17.13 -19.88 -5.80
N LEU A 173 18.04 -19.45 -4.91
CA LEU A 173 18.08 -18.06 -4.44
C LEU A 173 18.42 -17.08 -5.56
N ILE A 174 19.42 -17.40 -6.39
CA ILE A 174 19.81 -16.55 -7.54
C ILE A 174 18.61 -16.37 -8.48
N ALA A 175 17.93 -17.46 -8.83
CA ALA A 175 16.74 -17.44 -9.67
C ALA A 175 15.62 -16.59 -9.03
N TYR A 176 15.35 -16.79 -7.73
CA TYR A 176 14.38 -16.01 -6.98
C TYR A 176 14.71 -14.51 -7.00
N LEU A 177 15.96 -14.11 -6.72
CA LEU A 177 16.39 -12.72 -6.69
C LEU A 177 16.13 -12.02 -8.04
N ILE A 178 16.48 -12.67 -9.14
CA ILE A 178 16.26 -12.17 -10.51
C ILE A 178 14.76 -12.07 -10.84
N ALA A 179 14.00 -13.14 -10.57
CA ALA A 179 12.62 -13.28 -10.99
C ALA A 179 11.63 -12.49 -10.12
N GLN A 180 11.98 -12.20 -8.87
CA GLN A 180 11.06 -11.62 -7.90
C GLN A 180 11.48 -10.21 -7.48
N PRO A 181 12.29 -9.96 -6.41
CA PRO A 181 12.51 -8.60 -5.93
C PRO A 181 13.14 -7.68 -6.98
N LEU A 182 14.08 -8.17 -7.79
CA LEU A 182 14.65 -7.34 -8.86
C LEU A 182 13.65 -7.03 -9.96
N HIS A 183 12.81 -7.99 -10.33
CA HIS A 183 11.76 -7.78 -11.33
C HIS A 183 10.70 -6.79 -10.83
N TRP A 184 10.23 -6.96 -9.58
CA TRP A 184 9.24 -6.06 -8.97
C TRP A 184 9.78 -4.63 -8.79
N LEU A 185 11.10 -4.48 -8.62
CA LEU A 185 11.79 -3.19 -8.56
C LEU A 185 12.24 -2.68 -9.94
N GLY A 186 11.78 -3.32 -11.01
CA GLY A 186 12.07 -2.94 -12.39
C GLY A 186 13.53 -3.08 -12.80
N VAL A 187 14.39 -3.71 -11.99
CA VAL A 187 15.82 -3.92 -12.30
C VAL A 187 15.98 -4.93 -13.44
N THR A 188 15.13 -5.96 -13.48
CA THR A 188 15.14 -7.02 -14.48
C THR A 188 13.82 -7.14 -15.23
N SER A 189 13.91 -7.36 -16.54
CA SER A 189 12.83 -7.95 -17.34
C SER A 189 13.07 -9.45 -17.47
N LEU A 190 11.99 -10.23 -17.56
CA LEU A 190 12.03 -11.69 -17.58
C LEU A 190 11.62 -12.22 -18.94
N GLY A 191 12.32 -13.24 -19.42
CA GLY A 191 12.06 -13.93 -20.67
C GLY A 191 11.72 -15.39 -20.38
N TYR A 192 10.65 -15.87 -21.02
CA TYR A 192 10.13 -17.23 -20.89
C TYR A 192 10.23 -17.91 -22.26
N GLU A 193 10.57 -19.20 -22.28
CA GLU A 193 10.56 -19.97 -23.52
C GLU A 193 9.13 -20.24 -23.98
N ASN A 194 8.24 -20.57 -23.03
CA ASN A 194 6.81 -20.72 -23.25
C ASN A 194 6.01 -19.87 -22.26
N GLU A 195 4.86 -19.35 -22.70
CA GLU A 195 3.98 -18.55 -21.83
C GLU A 195 3.43 -19.33 -20.61
N ALA A 196 3.46 -20.66 -20.66
CA ALA A 196 3.01 -21.54 -19.59
C ALA A 196 4.10 -21.87 -18.55
N ASP A 197 5.34 -21.42 -18.75
CA ASP A 197 6.44 -21.74 -17.85
C ASP A 197 6.33 -20.92 -16.55
N ASP A 198 6.39 -21.60 -15.41
CA ASP A 198 6.35 -20.96 -14.08
C ASP A 198 7.63 -20.18 -13.74
N PHE A 199 8.72 -20.44 -14.47
CA PHE A 199 10.04 -19.86 -14.21
C PHE A 199 10.68 -19.29 -15.49
N PRO A 200 11.35 -18.13 -15.42
CA PRO A 200 11.99 -17.53 -16.57
C PRO A 200 13.26 -18.29 -16.98
N SER A 201 13.50 -18.43 -18.28
CA SER A 201 14.73 -18.99 -18.84
C SER A 201 15.83 -17.94 -18.99
N SER A 202 15.44 -16.67 -19.11
CA SER A 202 16.34 -15.55 -19.37
C SER A 202 15.90 -14.28 -18.67
N PHE A 203 16.84 -13.33 -18.55
CA PHE A 203 16.56 -12.01 -18.01
C PHE A 203 17.34 -10.92 -18.76
N LEU A 204 16.88 -9.68 -18.63
CA LEU A 204 17.54 -8.50 -19.16
C LEU A 204 17.62 -7.43 -18.07
N ILE A 205 18.80 -6.82 -17.91
CA ILE A 205 18.95 -5.64 -17.03
C ILE A 205 18.35 -4.43 -17.75
N THR A 206 17.29 -3.86 -17.18
CA THR A 206 16.56 -2.73 -17.76
C THR A 206 17.34 -1.42 -17.62
N PRO A 207 16.90 -0.30 -18.24
CA PRO A 207 17.47 1.01 -17.95
C PRO A 207 17.41 1.39 -16.46
N TRP A 208 16.33 1.04 -15.77
CA TRP A 208 16.20 1.23 -14.31
C TRP A 208 17.20 0.38 -13.53
N GLY A 209 17.43 -0.85 -13.99
CA GLY A 209 18.42 -1.75 -13.39
C GLY A 209 19.85 -1.29 -13.62
N ALA A 210 20.15 -0.77 -14.81
CA ALA A 210 21.44 -0.19 -15.12
C ALA A 210 21.75 1.02 -14.22
N ALA A 211 20.79 1.94 -14.06
CA ALA A 211 20.92 3.05 -13.12
C ALA A 211 21.14 2.57 -11.67
N PHE A 212 20.38 1.56 -11.22
CA PHE A 212 20.50 0.97 -9.89
C PHE A 212 21.88 0.35 -9.62
N LEU A 213 22.43 -0.35 -10.61
CA LEU A 213 23.71 -1.05 -10.54
C LEU A 213 24.93 -0.14 -10.82
N GLY A 214 24.71 1.14 -11.12
CA GLY A 214 25.79 2.07 -11.49
C GLY A 214 26.38 1.80 -12.88
N LEU A 215 25.62 1.13 -13.76
CA LEU A 215 25.99 0.84 -15.13
C LEU A 215 25.66 2.01 -16.08
N PRO A 216 26.31 2.09 -17.25
CA PRO A 216 25.93 3.04 -18.29
C PRO A 216 24.46 2.89 -18.65
N HIS A 217 23.71 3.99 -18.62
CA HIS A 217 22.30 4.04 -18.95
C HIS A 217 21.95 5.38 -19.60
N GLN A 218 20.85 5.39 -20.36
CA GLN A 218 20.27 6.62 -20.88
C GLN A 218 19.22 7.11 -19.89
N GLN A 219 19.40 8.31 -19.36
CA GLN A 219 18.41 8.95 -18.50
C GLN A 219 17.32 9.57 -19.38
N GLU A 220 16.08 9.15 -19.19
CA GLU A 220 14.94 9.81 -19.83
C GLU A 220 14.56 11.07 -19.06
N GLU A 221 14.37 12.18 -19.77
CA GLU A 221 13.79 13.38 -19.19
C GLU A 221 12.30 13.14 -18.92
N TRP A 222 11.91 13.20 -17.66
CA TRP A 222 10.51 13.09 -17.27
C TRP A 222 9.87 14.47 -17.10
N ALA A 223 8.84 14.74 -17.91
CA ALA A 223 7.93 15.85 -17.71
C ALA A 223 6.52 15.29 -17.40
N PRO A 224 5.92 15.61 -16.25
CA PRO A 224 4.60 15.08 -15.90
C PRO A 224 3.56 15.58 -16.90
N GLN A 225 2.92 14.64 -17.62
CA GLN A 225 1.79 14.96 -18.47
C GLN A 225 0.60 15.45 -17.61
N PRO A 226 -0.08 16.53 -18.03
CA PRO A 226 -1.25 17.02 -17.31
C PRO A 226 -2.40 16.02 -17.36
N ILE A 227 -3.28 16.05 -16.37
CA ILE A 227 -4.52 15.28 -16.41
C ILE A 227 -5.48 15.89 -17.45
N GLU A 228 -6.30 15.07 -18.08
CA GLU A 228 -7.41 15.53 -18.93
C GLU A 228 -8.71 15.48 -18.13
N ILE A 229 -9.48 16.56 -18.19
CA ILE A 229 -10.80 16.65 -17.55
C ILE A 229 -11.82 16.92 -18.65
N ARG A 230 -12.72 15.96 -18.84
CA ARG A 230 -13.76 16.03 -19.86
C ARG A 230 -15.03 16.73 -19.32
N PRO A 231 -15.82 17.39 -20.18
CA PRO A 231 -17.06 18.05 -19.77
C PRO A 231 -18.09 17.13 -19.12
N ASP A 232 -17.98 15.82 -19.34
CA ASP A 232 -18.87 14.82 -18.78
C ASP A 232 -18.49 14.39 -17.36
N PHE A 233 -17.52 15.05 -16.69
CA PHE A 233 -17.00 14.70 -15.35
C PHE A 233 -16.03 13.52 -15.30
N THR A 234 -15.54 13.09 -16.46
CA THR A 234 -14.48 12.08 -16.55
C THR A 234 -13.11 12.73 -16.40
N ILE A 235 -12.24 12.15 -15.57
CA ILE A 235 -10.83 12.50 -15.42
C ILE A 235 -9.99 11.36 -15.98
N LEU A 236 -9.08 11.69 -16.90
CA LEU A 236 -8.05 10.79 -17.39
C LEU A 236 -6.70 11.19 -16.82
N ILE A 237 -6.02 10.21 -16.25
CA ILE A 237 -4.68 10.40 -15.69
C ILE A 237 -3.72 9.51 -16.47
N PRO A 238 -2.77 10.08 -17.24
CA PRO A 238 -1.78 9.29 -17.97
C PRO A 238 -1.02 8.33 -17.04
N ALA A 239 -0.70 7.14 -17.51
CA ALA A 239 0.01 6.11 -16.76
C ALA A 239 1.43 6.56 -16.40
N ALA A 240 2.07 7.32 -17.29
CA ALA A 240 3.36 8.00 -17.07
C ALA A 240 3.21 9.38 -16.39
N GLY A 241 2.00 9.74 -15.96
CA GLY A 241 1.70 10.99 -15.27
C GLY A 241 2.14 11.00 -13.80
N SER A 242 1.90 12.11 -13.11
CA SER A 242 2.26 12.26 -11.70
C SER A 242 1.44 11.31 -10.80
N LEU A 243 2.12 10.44 -10.03
CA LEU A 243 1.48 9.65 -8.98
C LEU A 243 0.81 10.52 -7.92
N TYR A 244 1.34 11.72 -7.64
CA TYR A 244 0.69 12.67 -6.75
C TYR A 244 -0.66 13.14 -7.30
N HIS A 245 -0.76 13.44 -8.60
CA HIS A 245 -2.05 13.80 -9.20
C HIS A 245 -3.06 12.65 -9.08
N ARG A 246 -2.63 11.42 -9.41
CA ARG A 246 -3.46 10.22 -9.26
C ARG A 246 -3.92 10.02 -7.82
N PHE A 247 -3.01 10.11 -6.86
CA PHE A 247 -3.31 9.98 -5.44
C PHE A 247 -4.33 11.03 -4.97
N GLN A 248 -4.20 12.29 -5.40
CA GLN A 248 -5.18 13.31 -5.03
C GLN A 248 -6.54 13.02 -5.65
N VAL A 249 -6.61 12.71 -6.94
CA VAL A 249 -7.87 12.39 -7.64
C VAL A 249 -8.58 11.20 -6.99
N GLU A 250 -7.86 10.15 -6.60
CA GLU A 250 -8.43 8.99 -5.91
C GLU A 250 -9.17 9.33 -4.61
N ARG A 251 -8.86 10.46 -3.97
CA ARG A 251 -9.58 10.89 -2.76
C ARG A 251 -10.98 11.43 -3.04
N PHE A 252 -11.22 11.95 -4.24
CA PHE A 252 -12.48 12.65 -4.59
C PHE A 252 -13.10 12.25 -5.92
N ALA A 253 -12.60 11.20 -6.55
CA ALA A 253 -13.16 10.60 -7.76
C ALA A 253 -13.15 9.08 -7.66
N ASP A 254 -14.07 8.43 -8.36
CA ASP A 254 -14.22 6.98 -8.36
C ASP A 254 -13.50 6.37 -9.58
N ARG A 255 -12.57 5.43 -9.33
CA ARG A 255 -11.88 4.70 -10.41
C ARG A 255 -12.89 3.85 -11.18
N GLN A 256 -13.02 4.10 -12.48
CA GLN A 256 -13.89 3.35 -13.38
C GLN A 256 -13.13 2.25 -14.14
N GLY A 257 -11.81 2.42 -14.35
CA GLY A 257 -11.00 1.46 -15.07
C GLY A 257 -9.66 2.03 -15.50
N ALA A 258 -9.16 1.51 -16.63
CA ALA A 258 -8.03 2.05 -17.37
C ALA A 258 -8.34 1.91 -18.87
N GLU A 259 -7.92 2.87 -19.67
CA GLU A 259 -8.00 2.91 -21.13
C GLU A 259 -6.59 3.20 -21.64
N GLU A 260 -6.18 2.70 -22.81
CA GLU A 260 -4.84 2.80 -23.42
C GLU A 260 -3.90 3.86 -22.79
N GLY A 261 -3.05 3.42 -21.85
CA GLY A 261 -2.03 4.29 -21.25
C GLY A 261 -2.56 5.34 -20.25
N ALA A 262 -3.80 5.27 -19.78
CA ALA A 262 -4.40 6.19 -18.82
C ALA A 262 -5.36 5.49 -17.82
N TYR A 263 -5.48 6.07 -16.63
CA TYR A 263 -6.43 5.66 -15.61
C TYR A 263 -7.70 6.52 -15.70
N LEU A 264 -8.86 5.86 -15.69
CA LEU A 264 -10.17 6.49 -15.84
C LEU A 264 -10.83 6.70 -14.47
N TYR A 265 -11.19 7.94 -14.17
CA TYR A 265 -11.89 8.33 -12.94
C TYR A 265 -13.15 9.13 -13.25
N ARG A 266 -14.13 9.03 -12.36
CA ARG A 266 -15.39 9.78 -12.44
C ARG A 266 -15.57 10.69 -11.23
N LEU A 267 -15.83 11.97 -11.48
CA LEU A 267 -16.32 12.88 -10.46
C LEU A 267 -17.83 12.71 -10.29
N THR A 268 -18.26 12.50 -9.06
CA THR A 268 -19.67 12.41 -8.66
C THR A 268 -19.90 13.31 -7.46
N GLN A 269 -21.16 13.59 -7.15
CA GLN A 269 -21.52 14.34 -5.95
C GLN A 269 -21.04 13.59 -4.68
N ASP A 270 -21.22 12.27 -4.65
CA ASP A 270 -20.79 11.42 -3.53
C ASP A 270 -19.27 11.35 -3.40
N SER A 271 -18.54 11.32 -4.53
CA SER A 271 -17.08 11.30 -4.51
C SER A 271 -16.50 12.61 -3.98
N LEU A 272 -17.10 13.75 -4.34
CA LEU A 272 -16.71 15.07 -3.81
C LEU A 272 -17.04 15.20 -2.31
N ALA A 273 -18.20 14.69 -1.88
CA ALA A 273 -18.63 14.72 -0.49
C ALA A 273 -17.61 14.05 0.46
N ARG A 274 -16.82 13.08 -0.03
CA ARG A 274 -15.74 12.45 0.76
C ARG A 274 -14.70 13.45 1.27
N LEU A 275 -14.30 14.43 0.46
CA LEU A 275 -13.34 15.44 0.87
C LEU A 275 -13.97 16.54 1.72
N LEU A 276 -15.21 16.92 1.42
CA LEU A 276 -15.91 17.94 2.19
C LEU A 276 -16.13 17.47 3.64
N LYS A 277 -16.33 16.17 3.85
CA LYS A 277 -16.34 15.54 5.19
C LYS A 277 -15.01 15.65 5.93
N GLU A 278 -13.89 15.74 5.22
CA GLU A 278 -12.55 15.98 5.77
C GLU A 278 -12.24 17.50 5.90
N SER A 279 -13.26 18.37 5.83
CA SER A 279 -13.12 19.82 5.91
C SER A 279 -12.26 20.44 4.79
N ILE A 280 -12.20 19.79 3.63
CA ILE A 280 -11.51 20.32 2.45
C ILE A 280 -12.51 21.07 1.58
N GLU A 281 -12.26 22.36 1.35
CA GLU A 281 -13.13 23.22 0.56
C GLU A 281 -13.12 22.90 -0.93
N VAL A 282 -14.25 23.12 -1.61
CA VAL A 282 -14.37 22.89 -3.07
C VAL A 282 -13.39 23.74 -3.87
N GLU A 283 -13.11 24.98 -3.46
CA GLU A 283 -12.15 25.83 -4.17
C GLU A 283 -10.72 25.27 -4.11
N THR A 284 -10.37 24.52 -3.05
CA THR A 284 -9.09 23.79 -2.99
C THR A 284 -9.04 22.68 -4.05
N VAL A 285 -10.14 21.96 -4.24
CA VAL A 285 -10.26 20.91 -5.26
C VAL A 285 -10.17 21.51 -6.67
N LEU A 286 -10.86 22.63 -6.91
CA LEU A 286 -10.83 23.34 -8.19
C LEU A 286 -9.42 23.88 -8.50
N GLY A 287 -8.74 24.46 -7.52
CA GLY A 287 -7.36 24.92 -7.65
C GLY A 287 -6.42 23.77 -8.04
N PHE A 288 -6.54 22.62 -7.38
CA PHE A 288 -5.80 21.42 -7.73
C PHE A 288 -6.11 20.94 -9.16
N LEU A 289 -7.38 20.79 -9.53
CA LEU A 289 -7.78 20.31 -10.86
C LEU A 289 -7.29 21.25 -11.96
N LYS A 290 -7.40 22.56 -11.77
CA LYS A 290 -6.91 23.57 -12.72
C LYS A 290 -5.40 23.48 -12.88
N GLN A 291 -4.64 23.32 -11.79
CA GLN A 291 -3.20 23.16 -11.85
C GLN A 291 -2.81 21.85 -12.55
N ALA A 292 -3.40 20.73 -12.13
CA ALA A 292 -3.08 19.40 -12.65
C ALA A 292 -3.44 19.25 -14.13
N ALA A 293 -4.47 19.95 -14.61
CA ALA A 293 -4.89 19.96 -16.01
C ALA A 293 -4.21 21.07 -16.85
N ALA A 294 -3.15 21.70 -16.34
CA ALA A 294 -2.46 22.81 -16.99
C ALA A 294 -3.41 23.93 -17.47
N GLY A 295 -4.41 24.27 -16.64
CA GLY A 295 -5.42 25.29 -16.91
C GLY A 295 -6.64 24.82 -17.69
N ARG A 296 -6.64 23.60 -18.25
CA ARG A 296 -7.71 23.06 -19.11
C ARG A 296 -8.85 22.43 -18.30
N LEU A 297 -9.48 23.21 -17.41
CA LEU A 297 -10.65 22.78 -16.66
C LEU A 297 -11.94 23.29 -17.34
N PRO A 298 -12.85 22.41 -17.80
CA PRO A 298 -14.12 22.85 -18.37
C PRO A 298 -14.98 23.67 -17.39
N ALA A 299 -15.54 24.79 -17.86
CA ALA A 299 -16.33 25.71 -17.03
C ALA A 299 -17.56 25.01 -16.40
N ASN A 300 -18.24 24.16 -17.17
CA ASN A 300 -19.41 23.42 -16.69
C ASN A 300 -19.08 22.46 -15.52
N VAL A 301 -17.87 21.87 -15.53
CA VAL A 301 -17.38 21.03 -14.43
C VAL A 301 -17.12 21.90 -13.21
N ALA A 302 -16.40 23.02 -13.37
CA ALA A 302 -16.11 23.94 -12.27
C ALA A 302 -17.38 24.46 -11.59
N ASP A 303 -18.35 24.95 -12.36
CA ASP A 303 -19.59 25.51 -11.84
C ASP A 303 -20.46 24.44 -11.16
N THR A 304 -20.46 23.21 -11.68
CA THR A 304 -21.19 22.10 -11.08
C THR A 304 -20.56 21.66 -9.77
N LEU A 305 -19.23 21.59 -9.68
CA LEU A 305 -18.54 21.28 -8.43
C LEU A 305 -18.84 22.35 -7.35
N ARG A 306 -18.87 23.64 -7.71
CA ARG A 306 -19.29 24.72 -6.78
C ARG A 306 -20.72 24.52 -6.30
N ARG A 307 -21.65 24.21 -7.20
CA ARG A 307 -23.05 23.93 -6.84
C ARG A 307 -23.17 22.72 -5.91
N TRP A 308 -22.41 21.65 -6.14
CA TRP A 308 -22.35 20.52 -5.21
C TRP A 308 -21.80 20.92 -3.85
N GLY A 309 -20.73 21.72 -3.82
CA GLY A 309 -20.18 22.29 -2.58
C GLY A 309 -21.17 23.11 -1.79
N GLN A 310 -21.92 24.00 -2.46
CA GLN A 310 -22.96 24.83 -1.82
C GLN A 310 -24.12 24.01 -1.25
N LYS A 311 -24.45 22.88 -1.88
CA LYS A 311 -25.49 21.95 -1.41
C LYS A 311 -25.02 21.07 -0.25
N TYR A 312 -23.73 20.81 -0.15
CA TYR A 312 -23.17 19.97 0.90
C TYR A 312 -23.34 20.64 2.27
N GLY A 313 -23.88 19.90 3.24
CA GLY A 313 -24.13 20.40 4.59
C GLY A 313 -25.40 21.24 4.76
N GLN A 314 -26.18 21.50 3.70
CA GLN A 314 -27.50 22.16 3.83
C GLN A 314 -28.48 21.32 4.65
N VAL A 315 -28.36 20.00 4.57
CA VAL A 315 -29.07 19.03 5.39
C VAL A 315 -28.04 18.10 6.00
N SER A 316 -28.15 17.83 7.30
CA SER A 316 -27.28 16.88 7.99
C SER A 316 -28.10 15.88 8.78
N LEU A 317 -27.64 14.64 8.77
CA LEU A 317 -28.16 13.55 9.58
C LEU A 317 -27.03 13.08 10.47
N ARG A 318 -27.33 12.89 11.75
CA ARG A 318 -26.40 12.31 12.73
C ARG A 318 -27.16 11.32 13.61
N PRO A 319 -26.58 10.14 13.92
CA PRO A 319 -27.16 9.25 14.91
C PRO A 319 -27.11 9.93 16.28
N VAL A 320 -28.23 9.92 16.99
CA VAL A 320 -28.34 10.44 18.36
C VAL A 320 -29.20 9.48 19.17
N VAL A 321 -28.86 9.33 20.45
CA VAL A 321 -29.76 8.71 21.40
C VAL A 321 -30.65 9.81 21.96
N LEU A 322 -31.96 9.65 21.86
CA LEU A 322 -32.92 10.60 22.40
C LEU A 322 -33.24 10.24 23.85
N LEU A 323 -32.86 11.10 24.79
CA LEU A 323 -33.36 11.04 26.16
C LEU A 323 -34.69 11.80 26.20
N GLN A 324 -35.78 11.09 26.52
CA GLN A 324 -37.09 11.69 26.71
C GLN A 324 -37.53 11.53 28.16
N VAL A 325 -38.00 12.63 28.76
CA VAL A 325 -38.57 12.65 30.11
C VAL A 325 -40.06 12.94 30.04
N LYS A 326 -40.81 12.56 31.08
CA LYS A 326 -42.26 12.84 31.16
C LYS A 326 -42.55 14.31 31.43
N ASP A 327 -41.75 14.94 32.29
CA ASP A 327 -41.99 16.29 32.81
C ASP A 327 -40.76 17.18 32.59
N GLU A 328 -40.99 18.45 32.23
CA GLU A 328 -39.91 19.43 32.01
C GLU A 328 -39.01 19.62 33.25
N SER A 329 -39.60 19.59 34.44
CA SER A 329 -38.88 19.74 35.71
C SER A 329 -37.81 18.66 35.91
N VAL A 330 -38.04 17.45 35.37
CA VAL A 330 -37.07 16.36 35.42
C VAL A 330 -35.88 16.69 34.53
N LEU A 331 -36.10 17.16 33.29
CA LEU A 331 -35.00 17.50 32.39
C LEU A 331 -34.17 18.67 32.96
N GLN A 332 -34.82 19.69 33.50
CA GLN A 332 -34.15 20.81 34.16
C GLN A 332 -33.28 20.32 35.34
N LYS A 333 -33.78 19.39 36.15
CA LYS A 333 -33.00 18.78 37.23
C LYS A 333 -31.78 18.02 36.68
N LEU A 334 -31.96 17.18 35.67
CA LEU A 334 -30.87 16.42 35.04
C LEU A 334 -29.80 17.32 34.39
N GLN A 335 -30.17 18.52 33.93
CA GLN A 335 -29.22 19.51 33.41
C GLN A 335 -28.36 20.16 34.49
N THR A 336 -28.84 20.22 35.74
CA THR A 336 -28.10 20.84 36.86
C THR A 336 -27.22 19.85 37.60
N LEU A 337 -27.55 18.56 37.56
CA LEU A 337 -26.82 17.52 38.27
C LEU A 337 -25.46 17.21 37.60
N PRO A 338 -24.34 17.25 38.35
CA PRO A 338 -23.01 16.95 37.81
C PRO A 338 -22.90 15.55 37.18
N GLN A 339 -23.66 14.59 37.70
CA GLN A 339 -23.63 13.19 37.25
C GLN A 339 -24.25 12.99 35.87
N THR A 340 -25.18 13.86 35.46
CA THR A 340 -25.97 13.67 34.22
C THR A 340 -25.73 14.76 33.19
N ARG A 341 -25.38 15.98 33.61
CA ARG A 341 -25.20 17.13 32.71
C ARG A 341 -24.19 16.88 31.59
N SER A 342 -23.09 16.19 31.87
CA SER A 342 -22.04 15.92 30.87
C SER A 342 -22.49 14.99 29.74
N TYR A 343 -23.58 14.24 29.94
CA TYR A 343 -24.12 13.32 28.95
C TYR A 343 -25.18 13.96 28.05
N LEU A 344 -25.77 15.08 28.47
CA LEU A 344 -26.77 15.83 27.70
C LEU A 344 -26.06 16.77 26.71
N GLN A 345 -26.11 16.45 25.42
CA GLN A 345 -25.40 17.22 24.39
C GLN A 345 -26.17 18.46 23.93
N GLU A 346 -27.44 18.28 23.58
CA GLU A 346 -28.31 19.34 23.07
C GLU A 346 -29.75 19.13 23.54
N ILE A 347 -30.41 20.23 23.91
CA ILE A 347 -31.82 20.20 24.30
C ILE A 347 -32.67 20.46 23.05
N ILE A 348 -33.45 19.46 22.65
CA ILE A 348 -34.31 19.55 21.46
C ILE A 348 -35.67 20.15 21.85
N SER A 349 -36.15 19.85 23.05
CA SER A 349 -37.40 20.37 23.60
C SER A 349 -37.35 20.40 25.13
N PRO A 350 -38.33 21.02 25.81
CA PRO A 350 -38.40 21.01 27.27
C PRO A 350 -38.41 19.61 27.91
N THR A 351 -38.73 18.56 27.14
CA THR A 351 -38.79 17.16 27.61
C THR A 351 -37.85 16.22 26.87
N ALA A 352 -37.00 16.72 25.96
CA ALA A 352 -36.13 15.87 25.16
C ALA A 352 -34.73 16.45 24.97
N ALA A 353 -33.72 15.59 25.13
CA ALA A 353 -32.31 15.93 24.92
C ALA A 353 -31.59 14.84 24.12
N THR A 354 -30.54 15.22 23.40
CA THR A 354 -29.64 14.27 22.72
C THR A 354 -28.56 13.78 23.67
N VAL A 355 -28.19 12.51 23.49
CA VAL A 355 -27.11 11.82 24.19
C VAL A 355 -26.25 11.11 23.14
N ALA A 356 -24.94 11.03 23.36
CA ALA A 356 -24.06 10.26 22.50
C ALA A 356 -24.32 8.75 22.65
N GLU A 357 -24.28 8.03 21.54
CA GLU A 357 -24.49 6.58 21.49
C GLU A 357 -23.53 5.79 22.38
N ARG A 358 -22.28 6.26 22.56
CA ARG A 358 -21.32 5.62 23.46
C ARG A 358 -21.61 5.84 24.95
N ASP A 359 -22.39 6.86 25.28
CA ASP A 359 -22.53 7.39 26.63
C ASP A 359 -23.87 7.01 27.29
N TRP A 360 -24.87 6.61 26.49
CA TRP A 360 -26.20 6.23 27.01
C TRP A 360 -26.19 5.10 28.06
N PRO A 361 -25.33 4.04 27.99
CA PRO A 361 -25.35 2.98 28.99
C PRO A 361 -24.95 3.50 30.37
N ARG A 362 -23.94 4.39 30.42
CA ARG A 362 -23.47 5.04 31.65
C ARG A 362 -24.51 6.02 32.18
N LEU A 363 -25.16 6.77 31.30
CA LEU A 363 -26.25 7.65 31.69
C LEU A 363 -27.40 6.86 32.35
N VAL A 364 -27.75 5.68 31.84
CA VAL A 364 -28.78 4.81 32.45
C VAL A 364 -28.40 4.39 33.88
N GLU A 365 -27.13 4.06 34.13
CA GLU A 365 -26.64 3.75 35.48
C GLU A 365 -26.77 4.95 36.43
N GLU A 366 -26.36 6.14 35.99
CA GLU A 366 -26.49 7.37 36.79
C GLU A 366 -27.95 7.73 37.06
N LEU A 367 -28.83 7.56 36.07
CA LEU A 367 -30.27 7.77 36.23
C LEU A 367 -30.87 6.82 37.28
N ARG A 368 -30.47 5.54 37.29
CA ARG A 368 -30.91 4.58 38.32
C ARG A 368 -30.44 4.95 39.72
N LYS A 369 -29.21 5.48 39.87
CA LYS A 369 -28.70 6.00 41.16
C LYS A 369 -29.50 7.21 41.66
N LEU A 370 -30.09 7.97 40.74
CA LEU A 370 -30.95 9.12 41.01
C LEU A 370 -32.44 8.74 41.17
N ASP A 371 -32.74 7.45 41.30
CA ASP A 371 -34.09 6.89 41.46
C ASP A 371 -35.02 7.06 40.24
N TYR A 372 -34.43 7.21 39.05
CA TYR A 372 -35.15 7.13 37.79
C TYR A 372 -35.06 5.73 37.19
N LEU A 373 -36.17 5.25 36.61
CA LEU A 373 -36.23 3.98 35.88
C LEU A 373 -36.40 4.25 34.38
N PRO A 374 -35.31 4.47 33.63
CA PRO A 374 -35.38 4.75 32.20
C PRO A 374 -35.83 3.51 31.41
N ARG A 375 -36.80 3.71 30.53
CA ARG A 375 -37.20 2.71 29.52
C ARG A 375 -36.26 2.82 28.32
N VAL A 376 -35.58 1.73 27.98
CA VAL A 376 -34.64 1.66 26.85
C VAL A 376 -35.33 0.93 25.70
N GLU A 377 -35.43 1.57 24.53
CA GLU A 377 -36.10 1.02 23.36
C GLU A 377 -35.20 1.09 22.13
N GLY A 378 -34.91 -0.05 21.50
CA GLY A 378 -34.23 -0.09 20.20
C GLY A 378 -32.80 0.46 20.18
N LEU A 379 -32.07 0.36 21.30
CA LEU A 379 -30.68 0.83 21.49
C LEU A 379 -29.69 -0.31 21.75
#